data_AF-Q40438-F1
#
_entry.id   AF-Q40438-F1
#
_cell.length_a   1.000
_cell.length_b   1.000
_cell.length_c   1.000
_cell.angle_alpha   90.00
_cell.angle_beta   90.00
_cell.angle_gamma   90.00
#
_symmetry.space_group_name_H-M   'P 1'
#
loop_
_entity.id
_entity.type
_entity.pdbx_description
1 polymer ?
#
loop_
_entity_poly.entity_id
_entity_poly.type
_entity_poly.pdbx_seq_one_letter_code
_entity_poly.pdbx_strand_id
1 'polypeptide(L)' 'AEVEEVKKAYPQAWIRIIGFDNMCQVQCISFIAYKPEGY' A
#
# COMPACT_ATOMS: atom_id res chain seq x y z
N ALA A 1 6.20 7.42 7.66
CA ALA A 1 5.06 8.06 8.35
C ALA A 1 3.80 7.28 8.03
N GLU A 2 3.19 7.49 6.86
CA GLU A 2 1.90 6.89 6.49
C GLU A 2 1.82 5.35 6.54
N VAL A 3 2.76 4.63 5.93
CA VAL A 3 2.70 3.16 5.88
C VAL A 3 2.79 2.52 7.27
N GLU A 4 3.59 3.10 8.17
CA GLU A 4 3.70 2.65 9.55
C GLU A 4 2.44 2.97 10.37
N GLU A 5 1.77 4.10 10.09
CA GLU A 5 0.50 4.45 10.72
C GLU A 5 -0.63 3.51 10.29
N VAL A 6 -0.73 3.21 8.98
CA VAL A 6 -1.71 2.25 8.46
C VAL A 6 -1.44 0.85 9.02
N LYS A 7 -0.18 0.44 9.13
CA LYS A 7 0.19 -0.84 9.76
C LYS A 7 -0.21 -0.91 11.23
N LYS A 8 -0.06 0.19 11.98
CA LYS A 8 -0.50 0.26 13.39
C LYS A 8 -2.02 0.25 13.53
N ALA A 9 -2.73 0.96 12.67
CA ALA A 9 -4.19 1.02 12.67
C ALA A 9 -4.83 -0.30 12.20
N TYR A 10 -4.20 -0.99 11.24
CA TYR A 10 -4.70 -2.21 10.62
C TYR A 10 -3.59 -3.29 10.53
N PRO A 11 -3.20 -3.89 11.66
CA PRO A 11 -2.05 -4.80 11.71
C PRO A 11 -2.28 -6.14 10.99
N GLN A 12 -3.54 -6.51 10.72
CA GLN A 12 -3.89 -7.76 10.04
C GLN A 12 -4.29 -7.55 8.56
N ALA A 13 -4.12 -6.33 8.04
CA ALA A 13 -4.45 -6.00 6.66
C ALA A 13 -3.24 -6.11 5.73
N TRP A 14 -3.50 -6.43 4.46
CA TRP A 14 -2.52 -6.25 3.40
C TRP A 14 -2.42 -4.78 3.03
N ILE A 15 -1.19 -4.26 2.91
CA ILE A 15 -0.96 -2.87 2.53
C ILE A 15 -0.21 -2.85 1.21
N ARG A 16 -0.74 -2.12 0.23
CA ARG A 16 -0.09 -1.89 -1.06
C ARG A 16 0.06 -0.41 -1.34
N ILE A 17 1.16 -0.05 -1.99
CA ILE A 17 1.43 1.30 -2.46
C ILE A 17 1.04 1.35 -3.94
N ILE A 18 0.28 2.39 -4.29
CA ILE A 18 -0.14 2.66 -5.66
C ILE A 18 0.37 4.02 -6.10
N GLY A 19 0.76 4.12 -7.36
CA GLY A 19 1.21 5.36 -7.98
C GLY A 19 0.39 5.63 -9.24
N PHE A 20 -0.09 6.86 -9.37
CA PHE A 20 -0.82 7.32 -10.55
C PHE A 20 0.07 8.24 -11.39
N ASP A 21 0.06 8.05 -12.70
CA ASP A 21 0.61 9.01 -13.65
C ASP A 21 -0.46 10.04 -13.99
N ASN A 22 -0.13 11.32 -13.82
CA ASN A 22 -1.07 12.41 -14.04
C ASN A 22 -1.26 12.73 -15.52
N MET A 23 -0.30 12.40 -16.39
CA MET A 23 -0.41 12.69 -17.83
C MET A 23 -1.37 11.72 -18.50
N CYS A 24 -1.20 10.42 -18.23
CA CYS A 24 -2.06 9.39 -18.81
C CYS A 24 -3.30 9.08 -17.95
N GLN A 25 -3.41 9.66 -16.75
CA GLN A 25 -4.47 9.41 -15.76
C GLN A 25 -4.68 7.92 -15.44
N VAL A 26 -3.59 7.17 -15.37
CA VAL A 26 -3.60 5.72 -15.10
C VAL A 26 -2.80 5.38 -13.87
N GLN A 27 -3.11 4.22 -13.28
CA GLN A 27 -2.26 3.64 -12.25
C GLN A 27 -1.05 2.96 -12.89
N CYS A 28 0.15 3.48 -12.65
CA CYS A 28 1.39 2.96 -13.23
C CYS A 28 2.19 2.06 -12.27
N ILE A 29 1.89 2.11 -10.97
CA ILE A 29 2.63 1.36 -9.95
C ILE A 29 1.65 0.67 -9.00
N SER A 30 1.96 -0.58 -8.65
CA SER A 30 1.25 -1.34 -7.61
C SER A 30 2.21 -2.38 -7.02
N PHE A 31 2.60 -2.22 -5.75
CA PHE A 31 3.36 -3.25 -5.06
C PHE A 31 2.95 -3.38 -3.59
N ILE A 32 3.11 -4.58 -3.05
CA ILE A 32 2.79 -4.89 -1.66
C ILE A 32 3.90 -4.34 -0.76
N ALA A 33 3.53 -3.53 0.21
CA ALA A 33 4.44 -2.93 1.18
C ALA A 33 4.39 -3.63 2.55
N TYR A 34 3.28 -4.28 2.89
CA TYR A 34 3.15 -5.07 4.12
C TYR A 34 2.24 -6.28 3.92
N LYS A 35 2.61 -7.38 4.57
CA LYS A 35 1.83 -8.61 4.66
C LYS A 35 1.52 -8.90 6.14
N PRO A 36 0.28 -9.25 6.48
CA PRO A 36 -0.09 -9.66 7.83
C PRO A 36 0.62 -10.96 8.25
N GLU A 37 0.88 -11.12 9.54
CA GLU A 37 1.52 -12.33 10.08
C GLU A 37 0.61 -13.56 9.90
N GLY A 38 1.18 -14.65 9.37
CA GLY A 38 0.46 -15.91 9.16
C GLY A 38 -0.19 -16.08 7.78
N TYR A 39 0.07 -15.16 6.85
CA TYR A 39 -0.14 -15.33 5.42
C TYR A 39 1.16 -15.62 4.67
#